data_AF-A0A151AAC4-F1
#
_entry.id   AF-A0A151AAC4-F1
#
_cell.length_a   1.000
_cell.length_b   1.000
_cell.length_c   1.000
_cell.angle_alpha   90.00
_cell.angle_beta   90.00
_cell.angle_gamma   90.00
#
_symmetry.space_group_name_H-M   'P 1'
#
loop_
_entity.id
_entity.type
_entity.pdbx_description
1 polymer ?
#
loop_
_entity_poly.entity_id
_entity_poly.type
_entity_poly.pdbx_seq_one_letter_code
_entity_poly.pdbx_strand_id
1 'polypeptide(L)'
;MEYRRTAVIKLDVSQDADASLRETVEQFKYCANTASKWCWHGDDGYHVTSKAKAERALYDQLRDETDLTANLVQKGVRRAVEAVKSGVARLKRGERTS
;
A
#
# COMPACT_ATOMS: atom_id res chain seq x y z
N MET A 1 14.24 -43.63 15.49
CA MET A 1 12.88 -43.16 15.14
C MET A 1 13.03 -41.74 14.63
N GLU A 2 12.73 -41.49 13.36
CA GLU A 2 12.93 -40.18 12.74
C GLU A 2 11.63 -39.38 12.85
N TYR A 3 11.63 -38.32 13.66
CA TYR A 3 10.45 -37.47 13.86
C TYR A 3 10.48 -36.30 12.87
N ARG A 4 9.44 -36.18 12.03
CA ARG A 4 9.23 -34.97 11.22
C ARG A 4 8.76 -33.84 12.11
N ARG A 5 9.52 -32.73 12.11
CA ARG A 5 9.24 -31.52 12.90
C ARG A 5 8.24 -30.57 12.22
N THR A 6 7.87 -30.85 10.98
CA THR A 6 6.95 -30.02 10.20
C THR A 6 5.63 -30.75 9.99
N ALA A 7 4.53 -30.12 10.39
CA ALA A 7 3.18 -30.58 10.14
C ALA A 7 2.45 -29.57 9.23
N VAL A 8 1.65 -30.08 8.30
CA VAL A 8 0.73 -29.27 7.50
C VAL A 8 -0.62 -29.30 8.20
N ILE A 9 -1.10 -28.15 8.64
CA ILE A 9 -2.41 -28.01 9.25
C ILE A 9 -3.29 -27.27 8.24
N LYS A 10 -4.35 -27.95 7.76
CA LYS A 10 -5.41 -27.26 7.02
C LYS A 10 -6.16 -26.37 8.00
N LEU A 11 -6.15 -25.07 7.74
CA LEU A 11 -7.00 -24.12 8.45
C LEU A 11 -8.44 -24.37 7.99
N ASP A 12 -9.34 -24.67 8.93
CA ASP A 12 -10.77 -24.69 8.69
C ASP A 12 -11.25 -23.24 8.67
N VAL A 13 -11.48 -22.72 7.47
CA VAL A 13 -11.90 -21.34 7.24
C VAL A 13 -13.33 -21.36 6.70
N SER A 14 -14.17 -20.43 7.15
CA SER A 14 -15.52 -20.31 6.61
C SER A 14 -15.47 -20.03 5.10
N GLN A 15 -16.53 -20.40 4.37
CA GLN A 15 -16.61 -20.12 2.94
C GLN A 15 -16.46 -18.62 2.62
N ASP A 16 -16.85 -17.75 3.54
CA ASP A 16 -16.77 -16.29 3.39
C ASP A 16 -15.39 -15.71 3.74
N ALA A 17 -14.44 -16.51 4.25
CA ALA A 17 -13.13 -16.01 4.66
C ALA A 17 -12.32 -15.40 3.50
N ASP A 18 -12.56 -15.85 2.26
CA ASP A 18 -11.99 -15.24 1.06
C ASP A 18 -12.51 -13.82 0.82
N ALA A 19 -13.75 -13.50 1.23
CA ALA A 19 -14.29 -12.16 1.13
C ALA A 19 -13.51 -11.17 2.02
N SER A 20 -13.15 -11.57 3.24
CA SER A 20 -12.34 -10.75 4.14
C SER A 20 -10.93 -10.47 3.59
N LEU A 21 -10.32 -11.45 2.91
CA LEU A 21 -9.04 -11.24 2.23
C LEU A 21 -9.19 -10.24 1.07
N ARG A 22 -10.23 -10.39 0.25
CA ARG A 22 -10.51 -9.46 -0.86
C ARG A 22 -10.76 -8.05 -0.36
N GLU A 23 -11.54 -7.90 0.71
CA GLU A 23 -11.78 -6.60 1.35
C GLU A 23 -10.48 -5.96 1.83
N THR A 24 -9.60 -6.71 2.51
CA THR A 24 -8.28 -6.22 2.92
C THR A 24 -7.46 -5.73 1.71
N VAL A 25 -7.50 -6.46 0.59
CA VAL A 25 -6.81 -6.09 -0.65
C VAL A 25 -7.39 -4.81 -1.24
N GLU A 26 -8.72 -4.65 -1.27
CA GLU A 26 -9.36 -3.44 -1.79
C GLU A 26 -9.06 -2.22 -0.92
N GLN A 27 -9.12 -2.34 0.40
CA GLN A 27 -8.73 -1.25 1.31
C GLN A 27 -7.25 -0.89 1.17
N PHE A 28 -6.36 -1.88 0.95
CA PHE A 28 -4.95 -1.62 0.70
C PHE A 28 -4.74 -0.88 -0.64
N LYS A 29 -5.46 -1.27 -1.69
CA LYS A 29 -5.44 -0.57 -2.98
C LYS A 29 -5.96 0.85 -2.84
N TYR A 30 -7.02 1.06 -2.06
CA TYR A 30 -7.53 2.38 -1.75
C TYR A 30 -6.44 3.29 -1.16
N CYS A 31 -5.74 2.83 -0.11
CA CYS A 31 -4.62 3.56 0.49
C CYS A 31 -3.52 3.90 -0.55
N ALA A 32 -3.10 2.91 -1.34
CA ALA A 32 -2.05 3.11 -2.34
C ALA A 32 -2.46 4.07 -3.47
N ASN A 33 -3.71 4.00 -3.94
CA ASN A 33 -4.21 4.85 -5.02
C ASN A 33 -4.44 6.28 -4.55
N THR A 34 -5.00 6.49 -3.36
CA THR A 34 -5.14 7.82 -2.74
C THR A 34 -3.77 8.46 -2.55
N ALA A 35 -2.82 7.71 -2.00
CA ALA A 35 -1.45 8.19 -1.85
C ALA A 35 -0.78 8.47 -3.20
N SER A 36 -1.03 7.67 -4.24
CA SER A 36 -0.46 7.91 -5.57
C SER A 36 -0.99 9.21 -6.18
N LYS A 37 -2.30 9.48 -6.05
CA LYS A 37 -2.90 10.72 -6.54
C LYS A 37 -2.33 11.93 -5.83
N TRP A 38 -2.27 11.88 -4.50
CA TRP A 38 -1.72 12.97 -3.69
C TRP A 38 -0.22 13.17 -3.96
N CYS A 39 0.57 12.09 -4.05
CA CYS A 39 2.00 12.20 -4.33
C CYS A 39 2.30 12.69 -5.75
N TRP A 40 1.42 12.43 -6.72
CA TRP A 40 1.60 12.93 -8.09
C TRP A 40 1.25 14.42 -8.22
N HIS A 41 0.31 14.91 -7.42
CA HIS A 41 -0.18 16.29 -7.43
C HIS A 41 -0.07 16.92 -6.04
N GLY A 42 1.11 16.91 -5.41
CA GLY A 42 1.28 17.39 -4.03
C GLY A 42 0.69 18.79 -3.80
N ASP A 43 0.46 19.17 -2.55
CA ASP A 43 -0.24 20.41 -2.17
C ASP A 43 0.34 21.70 -2.79
N ASP A 44 1.61 21.66 -3.22
CA ASP A 44 2.38 22.74 -3.85
C ASP A 44 2.54 22.58 -5.38
N GLY A 45 1.88 21.59 -5.99
CA GLY A 45 2.00 21.24 -7.41
C GLY A 45 3.21 20.37 -7.76
N TYR A 46 4.04 19.97 -6.80
CA TYR A 46 5.22 19.14 -7.02
C TYR A 46 5.00 17.67 -6.67
N HIS A 47 5.71 16.77 -7.37
CA HIS A 47 5.69 15.35 -7.07
C HIS A 47 6.37 15.04 -5.72
N VAL A 48 5.61 14.44 -4.79
CA VAL A 48 6.13 14.05 -3.48
C VAL A 48 6.77 12.66 -3.56
N THR A 49 8.07 12.60 -3.31
CA THR A 49 8.86 11.35 -3.29
C THR A 49 9.40 10.98 -1.90
N SER A 50 9.06 11.78 -0.88
CA SER A 50 9.42 11.52 0.52
C SER A 50 8.37 10.68 1.22
N LYS A 51 8.76 9.51 1.73
CA LYS A 51 7.89 8.61 2.51
C LYS A 51 7.33 9.30 3.74
N ALA A 52 8.20 9.96 4.51
CA ALA A 52 7.81 10.63 5.74
C ALA A 52 6.81 11.78 5.49
N LYS A 53 6.99 12.54 4.38
CA LYS A 53 6.04 13.61 4.02
C LYS A 53 4.66 13.02 3.67
N ALA A 54 4.63 11.97 2.84
CA ALA A 54 3.39 11.31 2.45
C ALA A 54 2.67 10.62 3.62
N GLU A 55 3.41 9.90 4.47
CA GLU A 55 2.84 9.26 5.66
C GLU A 55 2.26 10.28 6.63
N ARG A 56 2.96 11.38 6.91
CA ARG A 56 2.45 12.44 7.78
C ARG A 56 1.18 13.10 7.23
N ALA A 57 1.07 13.24 5.91
CA ALA A 57 -0.07 13.88 5.28
C ALA A 57 -1.31 12.98 5.22
N LEU A 58 -1.12 11.66 5.04
CA LEU A 58 -2.20 10.75 4.65
C LEU A 58 -2.56 9.70 5.70
N TYR A 59 -1.69 9.41 6.67
CA TYR A 59 -1.87 8.26 7.55
C TYR A 59 -3.15 8.37 8.39
N ASP A 60 -3.39 9.49 9.05
CA ASP A 60 -4.53 9.63 9.97
C ASP A 60 -5.86 9.48 9.19
N GLN A 61 -6.00 10.18 8.07
CA GLN A 61 -7.18 10.04 7.19
C GLN A 61 -7.38 8.59 6.73
N LEU A 62 -6.35 7.95 6.16
CA LEU A 62 -6.48 6.59 5.64
C LEU A 62 -6.71 5.56 6.74
N ARG A 63 -6.22 5.84 7.96
CA ARG A 63 -6.45 5.00 9.13
C ARG A 63 -7.90 5.09 9.60
N ASP A 64 -8.53 6.25 9.48
CA ASP A 64 -9.94 6.47 9.84
C ASP A 64 -10.90 5.92 8.79
N GLU A 65 -10.50 5.94 7.51
CA GLU A 65 -11.31 5.46 6.38
C GLU A 65 -11.22 3.95 6.12
N THR A 66 -10.37 3.22 6.86
CA THR A 66 -10.15 1.78 6.65
C THR A 66 -10.08 0.99 7.95
N ASP A 67 -10.40 -0.31 7.87
CA ASP A 67 -10.27 -1.26 8.98
C ASP A 67 -8.87 -1.87 9.04
N LEU A 68 -7.93 -1.35 8.24
CA LEU A 68 -6.57 -1.84 8.17
C LEU A 68 -5.79 -1.55 9.46
N THR A 69 -4.91 -2.49 9.80
CA THR A 69 -3.86 -2.22 10.78
C THR A 69 -2.96 -1.07 10.30
N ALA A 70 -2.42 -0.31 11.25
CA ALA A 70 -1.52 0.83 10.97
C ALA A 70 -0.40 0.48 9.97
N ASN A 71 0.18 -0.72 10.10
CA ASN A 71 1.25 -1.19 9.22
C ASN A 71 0.80 -1.35 7.77
N LEU A 72 -0.42 -1.82 7.52
CA LEU A 72 -0.93 -1.98 6.15
C LEU A 72 -1.23 -0.63 5.50
N VAL A 73 -1.81 0.31 6.24
CA VAL A 73 -2.01 1.70 5.78
C VAL A 73 -0.69 2.33 5.36
N GLN A 74 0.31 2.30 6.25
CA GLN A 74 1.64 2.86 5.96
C GLN A 74 2.32 2.17 4.77
N LYS A 75 2.18 0.86 4.63
CA LYS A 75 2.71 0.12 3.47
C LYS A 75 2.01 0.51 2.16
N GLY A 76 0.71 0.78 2.19
CA GLY A 76 -0.04 1.31 1.04
C GLY A 76 0.54 2.65 0.58
N VAL A 77 0.73 3.59 1.52
CA VAL A 77 1.34 4.90 1.25
C VAL A 77 2.77 4.74 0.69
N ARG A 78 3.61 3.94 1.34
CA ARG A 78 4.99 3.69 0.88
C ARG A 78 5.06 3.09 -0.51
N ARG A 79 4.15 2.16 -0.83
CA ARG A 79 4.07 1.53 -2.16
C ARG A 79 3.82 2.58 -3.25
N ALA A 80 2.94 3.55 -2.97
CA ALA A 80 2.64 4.65 -3.87
C ALA A 80 3.83 5.59 -4.06
N VAL A 81 4.48 5.98 -2.96
CA VAL A 81 5.66 6.86 -2.99
C VAL A 81 6.79 6.27 -3.84
N GLU A 82 7.06 4.97 -3.73
CA GLU A 82 8.09 4.31 -4.55
C GLU A 82 7.72 4.29 -6.05
N ALA A 83 6.43 4.12 -6.37
CA ALA A 83 5.96 4.19 -7.75
C ALA A 83 6.14 5.60 -8.33
N VAL A 84 5.74 6.64 -7.58
CA VAL A 84 5.92 8.04 -7.98
C VAL A 84 7.41 8.39 -8.12
N LYS A 85 8.24 7.98 -7.17
CA LYS A 85 9.70 8.18 -7.23
C LYS A 85 10.31 7.56 -8.49
N SER A 86 9.89 6.34 -8.84
CA SER A 86 10.31 5.68 -10.09
C SER A 86 9.85 6.46 -11.33
N GLY A 87 8.59 6.89 -11.37
CA GLY A 87 8.04 7.70 -12.45
C GLY A 87 8.79 9.02 -12.64
N VAL A 88 9.06 9.75 -11.56
CA VAL A 88 9.85 10.99 -11.59
C VAL A 88 11.27 10.74 -12.10
N ALA A 89 11.90 9.63 -11.71
CA ALA A 89 13.22 9.28 -12.22
C ALA A 89 13.22 9.01 -13.73
N ARG A 90 12.16 8.38 -14.27
CA ARG A 90 11.95 8.18 -15.72
C ARG A 90 11.70 9.50 -16.45
N LEU A 91 10.85 10.38 -15.91
CA LEU A 91 10.60 11.71 -16.48
C LEU A 91 11.88 12.53 -16.60
N LYS A 92 12.75 12.50 -15.58
CA LYS A 92 14.06 13.17 -15.62
C LYS A 92 14.98 12.66 -16.75
N ARG A 93 14.76 11.44 -17.25
CA ARG A 93 15.48 10.85 -18.39
C ARG A 93 14.74 11.03 -19.73
N GLY A 94 13.57 11.67 -19.74
CA GLY A 94 12.73 11.80 -20.94
C GLY A 94 12.01 10.50 -21.34
N GLU A 95 11.89 9.53 -20.42
CA GLU A 95 11.24 8.25 -20.68
C GLU A 95 9.73 8.29 -20.37
N ARG A 96 8.97 7.39 -20.99
CA ARG A 96 7.56 7.16 -20.64
C ARG A 96 7.43 6.54 -19.24
N THR A 97 6.40 6.97 -18.51
CA THR A 97 6.10 6.48 -17.15
C THR A 97 5.01 5.42 -17.10
N SER A 98 4.29 5.19 -18.22
CA SER A 98 3.22 4.21 -18.42
C SER A 98 3.74 2.82 -18.77
#